data_AF-A0A930AWK7-F1
#
_entry.id   AF-A0A930AWK7-F1
#
_cell.length_a   1.000
_cell.length_b   1.000
_cell.length_c   1.000
_cell.angle_alpha   90.00
_cell.angle_beta   90.00
_cell.angle_gamma   90.00
#
_symmetry.space_group_name_H-M   'P 1'
#
loop_
_entity.id
_entity.type
_entity.pdbx_description
1 polymer ?
#
loop_
_entity_poly.entity_id
_entity_poly.type
_entity_poly.pdbx_seq_one_letter_code
_entity_poly.pdbx_strand_id
1 'polypeptide(L)'
;MIDAIKLCNNKLSLNIPIFIERDLPILKKYISLASKKIYHSIEQQTDSLINTIHQIQNGFSDQVNLYHMLCGYVFDGTIFDELAKYNLITTHKVHPDYSDYLIIMYEKNNSLNTYSNKLLCSYNRLQTSHGTFSSFGDCGGNRNDFYRQFMLQKTQQLDTTFKYSPDELGSAFHSLILGNTVSDDIIGIFTEFGYVKDRKINVPVYSHNDFKVGDEISKIVIDSCSQNLTECLNLLSKEHNLLSIQHNVDIRDIANEIYHLIFGTVNNLLVQHNIVARPEYHPHEGRYLKSYEI
;
A
#
# COMPACT_ATOMS: atom_id res chain seq x y z
N MET A 1 -11.46 -15.07 -17.77
CA MET A 1 -12.27 -14.10 -18.55
C MET A 1 -12.75 -13.05 -17.56
N ILE A 2 -12.54 -11.76 -17.78
CA ILE A 2 -12.90 -10.73 -16.81
C ILE A 2 -14.43 -10.53 -16.80
N ASP A 3 -15.09 -10.86 -15.69
CA ASP A 3 -16.54 -10.71 -15.54
C ASP A 3 -16.92 -9.29 -15.10
N ALA A 4 -16.61 -8.30 -15.95
CA ALA A 4 -16.86 -6.88 -15.68
C ALA A 4 -18.34 -6.47 -15.83
N ILE A 5 -19.13 -7.24 -16.57
CA ILE A 5 -20.51 -6.92 -16.95
C ILE A 5 -21.42 -8.08 -16.57
N LYS A 6 -22.50 -7.80 -15.84
CA LYS A 6 -23.55 -8.75 -15.48
C LYS A 6 -24.88 -8.39 -16.12
N LEU A 7 -25.74 -9.38 -16.31
CA LEU A 7 -27.14 -9.16 -16.67
C LEU A 7 -27.99 -8.99 -15.40
N CYS A 8 -28.67 -7.86 -15.25
CA CYS A 8 -29.62 -7.60 -14.15
C CYS A 8 -30.93 -7.07 -14.74
N ASN A 9 -32.05 -7.75 -14.49
CA ASN A 9 -33.38 -7.37 -14.97
C ASN A 9 -33.42 -7.08 -16.50
N ASN A 10 -32.85 -7.97 -17.31
CA ASN A 10 -32.71 -7.83 -18.76
C ASN A 10 -31.94 -6.58 -19.23
N LYS A 11 -31.12 -5.98 -18.35
CA LYS A 11 -30.22 -4.87 -18.68
C LYS A 11 -28.79 -5.24 -18.34
N LEU A 12 -27.84 -4.78 -19.15
CA LEU A 12 -26.42 -4.89 -18.84
C LEU A 12 -26.08 -3.93 -17.68
N SER A 13 -25.34 -4.42 -16.70
CA SER A 13 -24.86 -3.65 -15.56
C SER A 13 -23.40 -3.97 -15.25
N LEU A 14 -22.73 -3.06 -14.54
CA LEU A 14 -21.37 -3.30 -14.06
C LEU A 14 -21.36 -4.33 -12.93
N ASN A 15 -20.36 -5.19 -12.92
CA ASN A 15 -20.12 -6.19 -11.87
C ASN A 15 -18.87 -5.91 -11.03
N ILE A 16 -18.15 -4.85 -11.39
CA ILE A 16 -16.92 -4.40 -10.73
C ILE A 16 -16.99 -2.88 -10.48
N PRO A 17 -16.28 -2.36 -9.49
CA PRO A 17 -16.15 -0.92 -9.29
C PRO A 17 -15.51 -0.26 -10.51
N ILE A 18 -16.21 0.72 -11.07
CA ILE A 18 -15.70 1.64 -12.09
C ILE A 18 -15.91 3.07 -11.62
N PHE A 19 -14.85 3.87 -11.65
CA PHE A 19 -14.85 5.29 -11.35
C PHE A 19 -14.59 6.12 -12.61
N ILE A 20 -15.51 7.02 -12.92
CA ILE A 20 -15.43 7.92 -14.09
C ILE A 20 -15.21 9.37 -13.65
N GLU A 21 -14.88 10.27 -14.56
CA GLU A 21 -14.55 11.67 -14.24
C GLU A 21 -15.67 12.35 -13.44
N ARG A 22 -16.93 12.03 -13.78
CA ARG A 22 -18.13 12.54 -13.10
C ARG A 22 -18.19 12.14 -11.63
N ASP A 23 -17.59 11.03 -11.23
CA ASP A 23 -17.57 10.57 -9.84
C ASP A 23 -16.56 11.36 -9.00
N LEU A 24 -15.56 12.00 -9.62
CA LEU A 24 -14.45 12.65 -8.92
C LEU A 24 -14.87 13.72 -7.89
N PRO A 25 -15.84 14.62 -8.15
CA PRO A 25 -16.29 15.57 -7.13
C PRO A 25 -16.89 14.89 -5.89
N ILE A 26 -17.61 13.78 -6.09
CA ILE A 26 -18.23 12.99 -5.02
C ILE A 26 -17.11 12.33 -4.21
N LEU A 27 -16.21 11.63 -4.88
CA LEU A 27 -15.03 11.00 -4.26
C LEU A 27 -14.24 12.00 -3.41
N LYS A 28 -13.83 13.14 -4.01
CA LYS A 28 -13.06 14.18 -3.32
C LYS A 28 -13.76 14.69 -2.05
N LYS A 29 -15.08 14.88 -2.11
CA LYS A 29 -15.85 15.37 -0.96
C LYS A 29 -15.81 14.38 0.21
N TYR A 30 -16.16 13.11 -0.03
CA TYR A 30 -16.19 12.10 1.02
C TYR A 30 -14.80 11.80 1.56
N ILE A 31 -13.85 11.55 0.66
CA ILE A 31 -12.48 11.19 1.01
C ILE A 31 -11.83 12.34 1.77
N SER A 32 -11.94 13.59 1.32
CA SER A 32 -11.34 14.73 2.04
C SER A 32 -11.89 14.88 3.46
N LEU A 33 -13.21 14.72 3.64
CA LEU A 33 -13.83 14.84 4.96
C LEU A 33 -13.33 13.73 5.91
N ALA A 34 -13.36 12.48 5.45
CA ALA A 34 -12.93 11.34 6.26
C ALA A 34 -11.44 11.40 6.58
N SER A 35 -10.60 11.66 5.57
CA SER A 35 -9.14 11.69 5.71
C SER A 35 -8.69 12.78 6.69
N LYS A 36 -9.33 13.96 6.68
CA LYS A 36 -9.02 15.03 7.63
C LYS A 36 -9.37 14.66 9.07
N LYS A 37 -10.55 14.07 9.28
CA LYS A 37 -10.95 13.61 10.62
C LYS A 37 -9.99 12.54 11.14
N ILE A 38 -9.70 11.53 10.32
CA ILE A 38 -8.77 10.44 10.66
C ILE A 38 -7.37 10.99 10.95
N TYR A 39 -6.86 11.86 10.07
CA TYR A 39 -5.58 12.53 10.27
C TYR A 39 -5.53 13.27 11.62
N HIS A 40 -6.52 14.10 11.94
CA HIS A 40 -6.52 14.85 13.22
C HIS A 40 -6.59 13.92 14.43
N SER A 41 -7.35 12.82 14.35
CA SER A 41 -7.36 11.80 15.42
C SER A 41 -5.98 11.16 15.62
N ILE A 42 -5.26 10.87 14.53
CA ILE A 42 -3.89 10.31 14.60
C ILE A 42 -2.89 11.36 15.09
N GLU A 43 -2.99 12.60 14.60
CA GLU A 43 -2.14 13.73 14.99
C GLU A 43 -2.15 13.94 16.51
N GLN A 44 -3.32 13.79 17.15
CA GLN A 44 -3.46 13.85 18.60
C GLN A 44 -2.71 12.74 19.36
N GLN A 45 -2.38 11.63 18.69
CA GLN A 45 -1.62 10.52 19.26
C GLN A 45 -0.13 10.55 18.89
N THR A 46 0.37 11.60 18.23
CA THR A 46 1.74 11.66 17.70
C THR A 46 2.79 11.34 18.76
N ASP A 47 2.66 11.89 19.98
CA ASP A 47 3.62 11.61 21.06
C ASP A 47 3.63 10.12 21.46
N SER A 48 2.44 9.49 21.53
CA SER A 48 2.30 8.06 21.84
C SER A 48 2.91 7.20 20.72
N LEU A 49 2.67 7.58 19.47
CA LEU A 49 3.22 6.91 18.29
C LEU A 49 4.75 7.00 18.27
N ILE A 50 5.32 8.18 18.53
CA ILE A 50 6.77 8.39 18.59
C ILE A 50 7.38 7.58 19.74
N ASN A 51 6.81 7.64 20.94
CA ASN A 51 7.31 6.86 22.08
C ASN A 51 7.29 5.35 21.79
N THR A 52 6.25 4.88 21.11
CA THR A 52 6.09 3.47 20.76
C THR A 52 7.08 3.05 19.67
N ILE A 53 7.18 3.80 18.57
CA ILE A 53 8.04 3.44 17.43
C ILE A 53 9.53 3.53 17.79
N HIS A 54 9.90 4.36 18.76
CA HIS A 54 11.28 4.51 19.23
C HIS A 54 11.85 3.20 19.78
N GLN A 55 11.02 2.20 20.10
CA GLN A 55 11.47 0.87 20.49
C GLN A 55 12.20 0.13 19.34
N ILE A 56 11.98 0.51 18.08
CA ILE A 56 12.65 -0.08 16.93
C ILE A 56 14.05 0.52 16.78
N GLN A 57 15.07 -0.32 16.98
CA GLN A 57 16.49 0.08 16.98
C GLN A 57 17.22 -0.45 15.74
N ASN A 58 16.74 -0.08 14.55
CA ASN A 58 17.29 -0.52 13.26
C ASN A 58 18.23 0.50 12.58
N GLY A 59 18.55 1.60 13.26
CA GLY A 59 19.45 2.65 12.75
C GLY A 59 18.77 3.70 11.86
N PHE A 60 17.44 3.66 11.70
CA PHE A 60 16.66 4.67 10.97
C PHE A 60 15.82 5.52 11.93
N SER A 61 15.39 6.68 11.47
CA SER A 61 14.61 7.61 12.29
C SER A 61 13.19 7.10 12.57
N ASP A 62 12.59 7.59 13.65
CA ASP A 62 11.20 7.33 14.01
C ASP A 62 10.24 7.65 12.86
N GLN A 63 10.50 8.71 12.10
CA GLN A 63 9.72 9.08 10.92
C GLN A 63 9.78 8.02 9.80
N VAL A 64 10.95 7.42 9.55
CA VAL A 64 11.11 6.33 8.56
C VAL A 64 10.43 5.07 9.08
N ASN A 65 10.57 4.77 10.37
CA ASN A 65 9.92 3.61 10.98
C ASN A 65 8.41 3.75 11.01
N LEU A 66 7.85 4.92 11.32
CA LEU A 66 6.42 5.19 11.18
C LEU A 66 5.98 5.11 9.72
N TYR A 67 6.77 5.58 8.76
CA TYR A 67 6.41 5.44 7.35
C TYR A 67 6.17 3.98 6.96
N HIS A 68 7.01 3.05 7.39
CA HIS A 68 6.82 1.63 7.09
C HIS A 68 5.76 0.96 7.99
N MET A 69 5.81 1.20 9.31
CA MET A 69 4.92 0.55 10.26
C MET A 69 3.50 1.11 10.22
N LEU A 70 3.34 2.43 10.27
CA LEU A 70 2.02 3.06 10.23
C LEU A 70 1.43 2.98 8.81
N CYS A 71 2.18 3.46 7.80
CA CYS A 71 1.60 3.60 6.46
C CYS A 71 1.52 2.28 5.70
N GLY A 72 2.58 1.46 5.76
CA GLY A 72 2.64 0.17 5.08
C GLY A 72 1.96 -0.95 5.86
N TYR A 73 2.42 -1.22 7.09
CA TYR A 73 1.93 -2.37 7.86
C TYR A 73 0.53 -2.18 8.46
N VAL A 74 0.27 -1.04 9.11
CA VAL A 74 -1.01 -0.81 9.81
C VAL A 74 -2.13 -0.42 8.86
N PHE A 75 -1.94 0.58 7.99
CA PHE A 75 -2.99 0.98 7.04
C PHE A 75 -3.19 -0.02 5.90
N ASP A 76 -2.14 -0.56 5.29
CA ASP A 76 -2.32 -1.51 4.17
C ASP A 76 -2.47 -2.98 4.64
N GLY A 77 -2.36 -3.23 5.96
CA GLY A 77 -2.50 -4.54 6.57
C GLY A 77 -3.54 -4.57 7.69
N THR A 78 -3.15 -4.27 8.93
CA THR A 78 -3.98 -4.59 10.10
C THR A 78 -5.38 -3.97 10.09
N ILE A 79 -5.50 -2.69 9.70
CA ILE A 79 -6.82 -2.03 9.65
C ILE A 79 -7.66 -2.60 8.51
N PHE A 80 -7.03 -2.90 7.37
CA PHE A 80 -7.70 -3.53 6.24
C PHE A 80 -8.26 -4.91 6.61
N ASP A 81 -7.49 -5.71 7.33
CA ASP A 81 -7.92 -7.02 7.84
C ASP A 81 -9.07 -6.91 8.85
N GLU A 82 -9.04 -5.93 9.76
CA GLU A 82 -10.15 -5.70 10.70
C GLU A 82 -11.43 -5.28 9.96
N LEU A 83 -11.34 -4.41 8.95
CA LEU A 83 -12.51 -4.06 8.13
C LEU A 83 -13.09 -5.28 7.39
N ALA A 84 -12.22 -6.14 6.87
CA ALA A 84 -12.63 -7.37 6.20
C ALA A 84 -13.35 -8.33 7.17
N LYS A 85 -12.83 -8.47 8.39
CA LYS A 85 -13.41 -9.28 9.47
C LYS A 85 -14.81 -8.79 9.88
N TYR A 86 -15.06 -7.49 9.87
CA TYR A 86 -16.41 -6.91 10.09
C TYR A 86 -17.26 -6.86 8.82
N ASN A 87 -16.82 -7.46 7.72
CA ASN A 87 -17.51 -7.51 6.44
C ASN A 87 -17.84 -6.11 5.86
N LEU A 88 -16.99 -5.13 6.14
CA LEU A 88 -17.14 -3.74 5.66
C LEU A 88 -16.52 -3.53 4.27
N ILE A 89 -15.55 -4.36 3.90
CA ILE A 89 -14.87 -4.33 2.60
C ILE A 89 -14.72 -5.75 2.04
N THR A 90 -14.60 -5.85 0.71
CA THR A 90 -14.21 -7.09 0.04
C THR A 90 -12.68 -7.12 -0.06
N THR A 91 -12.05 -8.24 0.28
CA THR A 91 -10.60 -8.44 0.13
C THR A 91 -10.24 -9.54 -0.87
N HIS A 92 -11.21 -10.39 -1.20
CA HIS A 92 -11.07 -11.52 -2.10
C HIS A 92 -12.33 -11.65 -2.96
N LYS A 93 -12.15 -12.05 -4.22
CA LYS A 93 -13.22 -12.32 -5.16
C LYS A 93 -12.77 -13.41 -6.13
N VAL A 94 -13.26 -14.62 -5.87
CA VAL A 94 -12.94 -15.80 -6.69
C VAL A 94 -13.77 -15.77 -7.98
N HIS A 95 -13.07 -15.83 -9.11
CA HIS A 95 -13.64 -15.85 -10.46
C HIS A 95 -13.88 -17.28 -10.97
N PRO A 96 -14.66 -17.48 -12.04
CA PRO A 96 -14.95 -18.82 -12.59
C PRO A 96 -13.72 -19.64 -13.00
N ASP A 97 -12.57 -19.00 -13.24
CA ASP A 97 -11.29 -19.65 -13.53
C ASP A 97 -10.45 -19.94 -12.27
N TYR A 98 -11.06 -19.87 -11.08
CA TYR A 98 -10.46 -20.06 -9.75
C TYR A 98 -9.38 -19.03 -9.37
N SER A 99 -9.21 -17.99 -10.19
CA SER A 99 -8.38 -16.86 -9.81
C SER A 99 -9.07 -16.02 -8.73
N ASP A 100 -8.30 -15.48 -7.80
CA ASP A 100 -8.80 -14.64 -6.71
C ASP A 100 -8.20 -13.24 -6.83
N TYR A 101 -9.01 -12.29 -7.29
CA TYR A 101 -8.60 -10.90 -7.40
C TYR A 101 -9.79 -9.95 -7.45
N LEU A 102 -9.59 -8.73 -6.96
CA LEU A 102 -10.50 -7.62 -7.17
C LEU A 102 -10.05 -6.81 -8.37
N ILE A 103 -11.00 -6.46 -9.25
CA ILE A 103 -10.74 -5.49 -10.32
C ILE A 103 -11.47 -4.22 -9.96
N ILE A 104 -10.72 -3.13 -9.91
CA ILE A 104 -11.23 -1.78 -9.82
C ILE A 104 -10.74 -1.03 -11.06
N MET A 105 -11.66 -0.39 -11.80
CA MET A 105 -11.32 0.32 -13.02
C MET A 105 -11.50 1.82 -12.87
N TYR A 106 -10.62 2.55 -13.52
CA TYR A 106 -10.69 3.99 -13.66
C TYR A 106 -10.86 4.36 -15.13
N GLU A 107 -11.72 5.32 -15.42
CA GLU A 107 -11.73 5.98 -16.73
C GLU A 107 -10.35 6.59 -16.98
N LYS A 108 -9.80 6.33 -18.16
CA LYS A 108 -8.50 6.86 -18.55
C LYS A 108 -8.60 8.36 -18.83
N ASN A 109 -8.42 9.17 -17.81
CA ASN A 109 -8.30 10.62 -17.95
C ASN A 109 -7.24 11.21 -16.99
N ASN A 110 -6.82 12.44 -17.26
CA ASN A 110 -5.78 13.08 -16.46
C ASN A 110 -6.24 13.39 -15.02
N SER A 111 -7.51 13.78 -14.86
CA SER A 111 -8.10 14.18 -13.57
C SER A 111 -8.11 13.05 -12.54
N LEU A 112 -8.58 11.84 -12.93
CA LEU A 112 -8.60 10.66 -12.08
C LEU A 112 -7.19 10.11 -11.87
N ASN A 113 -6.40 9.97 -12.94
CA ASN A 113 -5.02 9.47 -12.83
C ASN A 113 -4.18 10.31 -11.87
N THR A 114 -4.32 11.63 -11.93
CA THR A 114 -3.61 12.53 -11.00
C THR A 114 -4.11 12.37 -9.56
N TYR A 115 -5.40 12.08 -9.39
CA TYR A 115 -6.01 11.92 -8.09
C TYR A 115 -5.62 10.61 -7.41
N SER A 116 -5.64 9.48 -8.11
CA SER A 116 -5.34 8.15 -7.54
C SER A 116 -3.84 7.84 -7.53
N ASN A 117 -3.13 8.02 -8.65
CA ASN A 117 -1.76 7.50 -8.81
C ASN A 117 -0.73 8.18 -7.90
N LYS A 118 -1.05 9.36 -7.34
CA LYS A 118 -0.17 10.11 -6.44
C LYS A 118 -0.48 9.86 -4.97
N LEU A 119 -1.38 8.95 -4.63
CA LEU A 119 -1.66 8.61 -3.24
C LEU A 119 -0.65 7.57 -2.73
N LEU A 120 -0.16 7.77 -1.50
CA LEU A 120 0.76 6.83 -0.86
C LEU A 120 -0.04 5.66 -0.29
N CYS A 121 -0.37 4.67 -1.12
CA CYS A 121 -1.25 3.55 -0.75
C CYS A 121 -0.93 2.26 -1.52
N SER A 122 0.31 2.07 -1.96
CA SER A 122 0.70 0.86 -2.69
C SER A 122 1.94 0.23 -2.11
N TYR A 123 1.85 -1.07 -1.86
CA TYR A 123 2.87 -1.87 -1.22
C TYR A 123 3.33 -3.01 -2.14
N ASN A 124 4.55 -2.91 -2.65
CA ASN A 124 5.19 -3.98 -3.40
C ASN A 124 5.96 -4.87 -2.42
N ARG A 125 5.70 -6.18 -2.45
CA ARG A 125 6.34 -7.15 -1.56
C ARG A 125 6.81 -8.35 -2.36
N LEU A 126 8.12 -8.59 -2.35
CA LEU A 126 8.73 -9.80 -2.89
C LEU A 126 9.14 -10.70 -1.73
N GLN A 127 8.29 -11.69 -1.45
CA GLN A 127 8.57 -12.69 -0.42
C GLN A 127 9.59 -13.72 -0.92
N THR A 128 10.52 -14.07 -0.04
CA THR A 128 11.51 -15.13 -0.21
C THR A 128 11.48 -16.05 1.01
N SER A 129 12.19 -17.17 0.95
CA SER A 129 12.40 -18.06 2.10
C SER A 129 13.19 -17.45 3.26
N HIS A 130 13.89 -16.33 3.05
CA HIS A 130 14.77 -15.70 4.04
C HIS A 130 14.27 -14.36 4.57
N GLY A 131 13.16 -13.86 4.01
CA GLY A 131 12.60 -12.54 4.32
C GLY A 131 11.87 -11.93 3.12
N THR A 132 11.41 -10.68 3.26
CA THR A 132 10.63 -9.97 2.25
C THR A 132 11.30 -8.65 1.87
N PHE A 133 11.54 -8.46 0.58
CA PHE A 133 11.91 -7.16 0.03
C PHE A 133 10.65 -6.33 -0.22
N SER A 134 10.62 -5.14 0.35
CA SER A 134 9.39 -4.36 0.49
C SER A 134 9.59 -2.92 0.01
N SER A 135 8.66 -2.39 -0.79
CA SER A 135 8.61 -0.95 -1.11
C SER A 135 7.19 -0.41 -0.92
N PHE A 136 7.04 0.64 -0.11
CA PHE A 136 5.77 1.32 0.11
C PHE A 136 5.80 2.71 -0.50
N GLY A 137 4.73 3.14 -1.17
CA GLY A 137 4.73 4.38 -1.93
C GLY A 137 3.45 4.66 -2.70
N ASP A 138 3.56 5.47 -3.75
CA ASP A 138 2.47 5.77 -4.69
C ASP A 138 2.49 4.89 -5.95
N CYS A 139 1.37 4.89 -6.69
CA CYS A 139 1.21 4.13 -7.93
C CYS A 139 1.65 4.95 -9.17
N GLY A 140 2.46 5.98 -8.98
CA GLY A 140 2.75 7.02 -9.98
C GLY A 140 3.71 6.60 -11.09
N GLY A 141 4.25 5.39 -11.05
CA GLY A 141 5.29 4.94 -11.98
C GLY A 141 5.70 3.48 -11.81
N ASN A 142 6.80 3.14 -12.46
CA ASN A 142 7.43 1.82 -12.39
C ASN A 142 8.56 1.84 -11.37
N ARG A 143 8.26 1.58 -10.10
CA ARG A 143 9.26 1.57 -9.03
C ARG A 143 10.44 0.68 -9.37
N ASN A 144 11.66 1.17 -9.16
CA ASN A 144 12.86 0.35 -9.28
C ASN A 144 13.06 -0.50 -8.00
N ASP A 145 12.24 -1.54 -7.85
CA ASP A 145 12.33 -2.53 -6.76
C ASP A 145 12.29 -3.97 -7.31
N PHE A 146 12.74 -4.93 -6.50
CA PHE A 146 12.84 -6.32 -6.95
C PHE A 146 11.48 -6.90 -7.34
N TYR A 147 10.41 -6.61 -6.60
CA TYR A 147 9.07 -7.08 -6.94
C TYR A 147 8.69 -6.66 -8.37
N ARG A 148 8.84 -5.38 -8.71
CA ARG A 148 8.50 -4.86 -10.02
C ARG A 148 9.33 -5.50 -11.12
N GLN A 149 10.63 -5.68 -10.91
CA GLN A 149 11.52 -6.31 -11.89
C GLN A 149 11.10 -7.76 -12.17
N PHE A 150 10.87 -8.58 -11.15
CA PHE A 150 10.43 -9.96 -11.34
C PHE A 150 9.03 -10.04 -11.98
N MET A 151 8.14 -9.08 -11.69
CA MET A 151 6.84 -9.01 -12.37
C MET A 151 6.97 -8.68 -13.86
N LEU A 152 7.83 -7.74 -14.23
CA LEU A 152 8.10 -7.39 -15.63
C LEU A 152 8.77 -8.53 -16.40
N GLN A 153 9.67 -9.28 -15.75
CA GLN A 153 10.28 -10.49 -16.33
C GLN A 153 9.22 -11.57 -16.59
N LYS A 154 8.30 -11.81 -15.64
CA LYS A 154 7.20 -12.79 -15.80
C LYS A 154 6.26 -12.42 -16.94
N THR A 155 6.00 -11.13 -17.16
CA THR A 155 5.10 -10.65 -18.23
C THR A 155 5.80 -10.48 -19.58
N GLN A 156 7.07 -10.89 -19.71
CA GLN A 156 7.90 -10.73 -20.91
C GLN A 156 8.00 -9.27 -21.38
N GLN A 157 7.91 -8.32 -20.45
CA GLN A 157 8.04 -6.88 -20.72
C GLN A 157 9.49 -6.38 -20.55
N LEU A 158 10.41 -7.29 -20.22
CA LEU A 158 11.85 -7.06 -20.17
C LEU A 158 12.55 -8.08 -21.08
N ASP A 159 13.45 -7.58 -21.93
CA ASP A 159 14.33 -8.42 -22.77
C ASP A 159 15.49 -9.03 -21.96
N THR A 160 15.70 -8.57 -20.72
CA THR A 160 16.78 -9.04 -19.85
C THR A 160 16.23 -9.94 -18.74
N THR A 161 16.84 -11.11 -18.59
CA THR A 161 16.57 -12.03 -17.49
C THR A 161 17.40 -11.63 -16.28
N PHE A 162 16.74 -11.46 -15.13
CA PHE A 162 17.46 -11.26 -13.88
C PHE A 162 18.25 -12.53 -13.55
N LYS A 163 19.56 -12.40 -13.32
CA LYS A 163 20.48 -13.54 -13.18
C LYS A 163 20.16 -14.42 -11.96
N TYR A 164 19.66 -13.81 -10.89
CA TYR A 164 19.43 -14.46 -9.61
C TYR A 164 17.93 -14.67 -9.36
N SER A 165 17.57 -15.80 -8.78
CA SER A 165 16.22 -16.02 -8.27
C SER A 165 15.93 -15.13 -7.05
N PRO A 166 14.64 -14.89 -6.71
CA PRO A 166 14.28 -14.19 -5.48
C PRO A 166 14.91 -14.80 -4.22
N ASP A 167 14.98 -16.13 -4.12
CA ASP A 167 15.56 -16.81 -2.95
C ASP A 167 17.07 -16.66 -2.85
N GLU A 168 17.80 -16.65 -3.97
CA GLU A 168 19.24 -16.37 -3.97
C GLU A 168 19.53 -14.94 -3.48
N LEU A 169 18.71 -13.97 -3.92
CA LEU A 169 18.79 -12.59 -3.42
C LEU A 169 18.44 -12.51 -1.92
N GLY A 170 17.37 -13.18 -1.50
CA GLY A 170 16.96 -13.23 -0.09
C GLY A 170 18.05 -13.81 0.80
N SER A 171 18.63 -14.94 0.40
CA SER A 171 19.72 -15.60 1.12
C SER A 171 20.97 -14.74 1.22
N ALA A 172 21.35 -14.07 0.13
CA ALA A 172 22.50 -13.18 0.11
C ALA A 172 22.27 -11.92 0.96
N PHE A 173 21.08 -11.32 0.92
CA PHE A 173 20.78 -10.16 1.76
C PHE A 173 20.71 -10.52 3.24
N HIS A 174 20.15 -11.69 3.58
CA HIS A 174 20.18 -12.23 4.93
C HIS A 174 21.61 -12.47 5.42
N SER A 175 22.48 -13.01 4.55
CA SER A 175 23.91 -13.18 4.86
C SER A 175 24.59 -11.84 5.15
N LEU A 176 24.25 -10.78 4.40
CA LEU A 176 24.76 -9.43 4.64
C LEU A 176 24.31 -8.88 5.99
N ILE A 177 23.04 -9.10 6.38
CA ILE A 177 22.50 -8.71 7.69
C ILE A 177 23.29 -9.38 8.83
N LEU A 178 23.66 -10.65 8.67
CA LEU A 178 24.48 -11.39 9.63
C LEU A 178 25.96 -10.97 9.65
N GLY A 179 26.36 -10.01 8.80
CA GLY A 179 27.74 -9.53 8.71
C GLY A 179 28.68 -10.43 7.89
N ASN A 180 28.13 -11.39 7.13
CA ASN A 180 28.92 -12.28 6.28
C ASN A 180 29.30 -11.60 4.96
N THR A 181 30.36 -12.09 4.32
CA THR A 181 30.79 -11.63 3.00
C THR A 181 29.85 -12.12 1.91
N VAL A 182 29.42 -11.21 1.04
CA VAL A 182 28.62 -11.48 -0.16
C VAL A 182 29.43 -11.10 -1.39
N SER A 183 29.20 -11.75 -2.53
CA SER A 183 29.94 -11.48 -3.77
C SER A 183 29.75 -10.03 -4.25
N ASP A 184 30.79 -9.47 -4.87
CA ASP A 184 30.75 -8.10 -5.40
C ASP A 184 29.67 -7.89 -6.46
N ASP A 185 29.36 -8.94 -7.24
CA ASP A 185 28.27 -8.93 -8.22
C ASP A 185 26.91 -8.68 -7.55
N ILE A 186 26.61 -9.42 -6.47
CA ILE A 186 25.36 -9.26 -5.72
C ILE A 186 25.33 -7.93 -4.94
N ILE A 187 26.46 -7.48 -4.40
CA ILE A 187 26.55 -6.15 -3.77
C ILE A 187 26.30 -5.05 -4.79
N GLY A 188 26.79 -5.20 -6.03
CA GLY A 188 26.52 -4.30 -7.15
C GLY A 188 25.01 -4.19 -7.42
N ILE A 189 24.32 -5.32 -7.47
CA ILE A 189 22.86 -5.39 -7.60
C ILE A 189 22.18 -4.68 -6.43
N PHE A 190 22.50 -5.01 -5.17
CA PHE A 190 21.86 -4.33 -4.03
C PHE A 190 22.13 -2.82 -4.01
N THR A 191 23.27 -2.38 -4.54
CA THR A 191 23.59 -0.95 -4.69
C THR A 191 22.73 -0.29 -5.77
N GLU A 192 22.58 -0.93 -6.93
CA GLU A 192 21.71 -0.47 -8.02
C GLU A 192 20.25 -0.33 -7.56
N PHE A 193 19.76 -1.27 -6.76
CA PHE A 193 18.42 -1.25 -6.20
C PHE A 193 18.30 -0.42 -4.91
N GLY A 194 19.38 0.21 -4.42
CA GLY A 194 19.37 1.10 -3.27
C GLY A 194 19.22 0.43 -1.90
N TYR A 195 19.35 -0.90 -1.83
CA TYR A 195 19.38 -1.67 -0.57
C TYR A 195 20.72 -1.55 0.15
N VAL A 196 21.80 -1.26 -0.59
CA VAL A 196 23.15 -1.08 -0.06
C VAL A 196 23.74 0.24 -0.55
N LYS A 197 24.49 0.91 0.33
CA LYS A 197 25.29 2.10 0.01
C LYS A 197 26.61 2.00 0.76
N ASP A 198 27.73 2.23 0.08
CA ASP A 198 29.07 2.13 0.66
C ASP A 198 29.32 0.77 1.38
N ARG A 199 28.82 -0.32 0.77
CA ARG A 199 28.83 -1.69 1.31
C ARG A 199 28.11 -1.88 2.65
N LYS A 200 27.24 -0.94 3.05
CA LYS A 200 26.38 -1.04 4.22
C LYS A 200 24.92 -1.09 3.80
N ILE A 201 24.11 -1.80 4.57
CA ILE A 201 22.66 -1.79 4.39
C ILE A 201 22.15 -0.35 4.52
N ASN A 202 21.35 0.08 3.55
CA ASN A 202 20.84 1.44 3.41
C ASN A 202 19.29 1.50 3.44
N VAL A 203 18.66 0.45 3.96
CA VAL A 203 17.22 0.39 4.19
C VAL A 203 16.94 -0.13 5.61
N PRO A 204 15.82 0.26 6.23
CA PRO A 204 15.42 -0.34 7.50
C PRO A 204 15.20 -1.84 7.33
N VAL A 205 15.73 -2.58 8.29
CA VAL A 205 15.54 -4.03 8.42
C VAL A 205 14.68 -4.26 9.65
N TYR A 206 13.54 -4.92 9.46
CA TYR A 206 12.57 -5.20 10.51
C TYR A 206 12.59 -6.69 10.85
N SER A 207 12.77 -6.99 12.13
CA SER A 207 12.64 -8.32 12.69
C SER A 207 11.20 -8.60 13.11
N HIS A 208 10.89 -9.86 13.37
CA HIS A 208 9.61 -10.25 13.98
C HIS A 208 9.28 -9.50 15.29
N ASN A 209 10.28 -9.10 16.09
CA ASN A 209 10.03 -8.32 17.30
C ASN A 209 9.62 -6.87 16.99
N ASP A 210 10.13 -6.28 15.91
CA ASP A 210 9.74 -4.92 15.51
C ASP A 210 8.27 -4.88 15.06
N PHE A 211 7.74 -5.98 14.51
CA PHE A 211 6.32 -6.09 14.20
C PHE A 211 5.41 -6.12 15.43
N LYS A 212 5.92 -6.53 16.60
CA LYS A 212 5.16 -6.38 17.87
C LYS A 212 4.98 -4.91 18.23
N VAL A 213 5.98 -4.06 17.93
CA VAL A 213 5.85 -2.61 18.04
C VAL A 213 4.82 -2.11 17.01
N GLY A 214 4.85 -2.64 15.78
CA GLY A 214 3.81 -2.40 14.78
C GLY A 214 2.40 -2.73 15.28
N ASP A 215 2.22 -3.83 16.01
CA ASP A 215 0.94 -4.21 16.60
C ASP A 215 0.48 -3.25 17.71
N GLU A 216 1.42 -2.69 18.49
CA GLU A 216 1.14 -1.63 19.46
C GLU A 216 0.71 -0.33 18.78
N ILE A 217 1.41 0.08 17.71
CA ILE A 217 1.00 1.20 16.86
C ILE A 217 -0.40 0.96 16.29
N SER A 218 -0.70 -0.26 15.85
CA SER A 218 -2.00 -0.61 15.30
C SER A 218 -3.13 -0.37 16.29
N LYS A 219 -2.96 -0.75 17.56
CA LYS A 219 -3.95 -0.50 18.63
C LYS A 219 -4.22 1.00 18.80
N ILE A 220 -3.16 1.81 18.91
CA ILE A 220 -3.27 3.27 19.05
C ILE A 220 -4.09 3.86 17.89
N VAL A 221 -3.80 3.43 16.67
CA VAL A 221 -4.39 3.97 15.45
C VAL A 221 -5.83 3.50 15.29
N ILE A 222 -6.11 2.21 15.49
CA ILE A 222 -7.46 1.64 15.43
C ILE A 222 -8.38 2.36 16.42
N ASP A 223 -7.94 2.53 17.68
CA ASP A 223 -8.71 3.22 18.70
C ASP A 223 -9.00 4.67 18.30
N SER A 224 -8.07 5.30 17.57
CA SER A 224 -8.19 6.70 17.13
C SER A 224 -9.09 6.88 15.91
N CYS A 225 -9.09 5.96 14.95
CA CYS A 225 -9.72 6.18 13.65
C CYS A 225 -10.91 5.27 13.32
N SER A 226 -11.12 4.16 14.03
CA SER A 226 -12.14 3.15 13.71
C SER A 226 -13.55 3.71 13.59
N GLN A 227 -13.96 4.60 14.51
CA GLN A 227 -15.28 5.24 14.47
C GLN A 227 -15.43 6.09 13.20
N ASN A 228 -14.49 7.01 12.94
CA ASN A 228 -14.54 7.89 11.77
C ASN A 228 -14.55 7.11 10.45
N LEU A 229 -13.80 6.01 10.40
CA LEU A 229 -13.74 5.13 9.25
C LEU A 229 -15.07 4.40 9.03
N THR A 230 -15.62 3.81 10.09
CA THR A 230 -16.91 3.10 10.06
C THR A 230 -18.05 4.05 9.67
N GLU A 231 -18.09 5.25 10.23
CA GLU A 231 -19.05 6.29 9.84
C GLU A 231 -18.94 6.63 8.35
N CYS A 232 -17.72 6.77 7.83
CA CYS A 232 -17.49 7.06 6.42
C CYS A 232 -18.00 5.94 5.50
N LEU A 233 -17.67 4.68 5.82
CA LEU A 233 -18.12 3.53 5.03
C LEU A 233 -19.65 3.35 5.11
N ASN A 234 -20.26 3.64 6.26
CA ASN A 234 -21.73 3.66 6.40
C ASN A 234 -22.40 4.84 5.66
N LEU A 235 -21.69 5.95 5.44
CA LEU A 235 -22.21 7.03 4.59
C LEU A 235 -22.14 6.65 3.11
N LEU A 236 -21.12 5.90 2.69
CA LEU A 236 -21.02 5.38 1.33
C LEU A 236 -22.23 4.52 0.95
N SER A 237 -22.78 3.73 1.89
CA SER A 237 -23.98 2.93 1.65
C SER A 237 -25.26 3.75 1.42
N LYS A 238 -25.23 5.07 1.70
CA LYS A 238 -26.33 6.02 1.47
C LYS A 238 -26.10 6.88 0.23
N GLU A 239 -24.97 6.72 -0.45
CA GLU A 239 -24.69 7.42 -1.71
C GLU A 239 -25.48 6.78 -2.86
N HIS A 240 -25.84 7.57 -3.87
CA HIS A 240 -26.64 7.11 -5.02
C HIS A 240 -26.07 7.60 -6.37
N ASN A 241 -25.11 8.50 -6.35
CA ASN A 241 -24.64 9.21 -7.53
C ASN A 241 -23.34 8.66 -8.12
N LEU A 242 -22.62 7.79 -7.39
CA LEU A 242 -21.48 7.07 -7.93
C LEU A 242 -21.95 6.07 -8.99
N LEU A 243 -21.29 6.04 -10.16
CA LEU A 243 -21.65 5.13 -11.25
C LEU A 243 -21.76 3.67 -10.78
N SER A 244 -20.78 3.19 -10.01
CA SER A 244 -20.78 1.83 -9.48
C SER A 244 -22.01 1.50 -8.62
N ILE A 245 -22.48 2.47 -7.84
CA ILE A 245 -23.69 2.32 -7.03
C ILE A 245 -24.94 2.27 -7.92
N GLN A 246 -25.01 3.13 -8.93
CA GLN A 246 -26.12 3.13 -9.90
C GLN A 246 -26.26 1.80 -10.65
N HIS A 247 -25.15 1.06 -10.77
CA HIS A 247 -25.09 -0.27 -11.37
C HIS A 247 -25.26 -1.43 -10.39
N ASN A 248 -25.54 -1.17 -9.10
CA ASN A 248 -25.66 -2.18 -8.05
C ASN A 248 -24.41 -3.09 -7.97
N VAL A 249 -23.22 -2.48 -8.08
CA VAL A 249 -21.96 -3.13 -7.67
C VAL A 249 -22.01 -3.33 -6.16
N ASP A 250 -21.45 -4.43 -5.66
CA ASP A 250 -21.39 -4.69 -4.22
C ASP A 250 -20.70 -3.52 -3.51
N ILE A 251 -21.35 -2.97 -2.48
CA ILE A 251 -20.84 -1.81 -1.76
C ILE A 251 -19.49 -2.09 -1.11
N ARG A 252 -19.20 -3.36 -0.76
CA ARG A 252 -17.94 -3.81 -0.17
C ARG A 252 -16.78 -3.77 -1.18
N ASP A 253 -17.07 -3.99 -2.47
CA ASP A 253 -16.09 -3.86 -3.56
C ASP A 253 -15.75 -2.37 -3.77
N ILE A 254 -16.76 -1.49 -3.68
CA ILE A 254 -16.56 -0.03 -3.78
C ILE A 254 -15.80 0.46 -2.54
N ALA A 255 -16.17 -0.01 -1.35
CA ALA A 255 -15.57 0.37 -0.08
C ALA A 255 -14.07 0.03 0.00
N ASN A 256 -13.63 -1.06 -0.64
CA ASN A 256 -12.22 -1.40 -0.78
C ASN A 256 -11.42 -0.25 -1.43
N GLU A 257 -11.84 0.26 -2.58
CA GLU A 257 -11.12 1.37 -3.22
C GLU A 257 -11.23 2.66 -2.41
N ILE A 258 -12.42 2.95 -1.87
CA ILE A 258 -12.64 4.15 -1.05
C ILE A 258 -11.71 4.14 0.17
N TYR A 259 -11.48 2.98 0.78
CA TYR A 259 -10.51 2.81 1.86
C TYR A 259 -9.10 3.21 1.43
N HIS A 260 -8.59 2.67 0.31
CA HIS A 260 -7.26 2.99 -0.19
C HIS A 260 -7.12 4.49 -0.53
N LEU A 261 -8.15 5.11 -1.09
CA LEU A 261 -8.15 6.55 -1.36
C LEU A 261 -8.13 7.39 -0.06
N ILE A 262 -8.85 6.97 0.98
CA ILE A 262 -8.83 7.62 2.31
C ILE A 262 -7.44 7.51 2.92
N PHE A 263 -6.90 6.32 3.09
CA PHE A 263 -5.61 6.17 3.78
C PHE A 263 -4.44 6.67 2.94
N GLY A 264 -4.49 6.56 1.62
CA GLY A 264 -3.54 7.23 0.74
C GLY A 264 -3.54 8.76 0.88
N THR A 265 -4.70 9.35 1.19
CA THR A 265 -4.80 10.78 1.51
C THR A 265 -4.28 11.08 2.92
N VAL A 266 -4.61 10.24 3.92
CA VAL A 266 -4.07 10.35 5.30
C VAL A 266 -2.54 10.28 5.28
N ASN A 267 -1.95 9.32 4.56
CA ASN A 267 -0.50 9.18 4.42
C ASN A 267 0.15 10.43 3.83
N ASN A 268 -0.46 11.03 2.81
CA ASN A 268 0.03 12.31 2.27
C ASN A 268 -0.06 13.45 3.29
N LEU A 269 -1.11 13.50 4.13
CA LEU A 269 -1.21 14.48 5.21
C LEU A 269 -0.13 14.26 6.28
N LEU A 270 0.10 13.02 6.70
CA LEU A 270 1.16 12.67 7.65
C LEU A 270 2.55 13.09 7.15
N VAL A 271 2.82 12.90 5.85
CA VAL A 271 4.05 13.38 5.19
C VAL A 271 4.10 14.91 5.17
N GLN A 272 3.01 15.57 4.77
CA GLN A 272 2.93 17.02 4.67
C GLN A 272 3.20 17.70 6.02
N HIS A 273 2.76 17.09 7.11
CA HIS A 273 2.91 17.58 8.47
C HIS A 273 4.14 17.02 9.21
N ASN A 274 5.04 16.33 8.50
CA ASN A 274 6.31 15.78 9.01
C ASN A 274 6.14 14.79 10.17
N ILE A 275 5.02 14.07 10.24
CA ILE A 275 4.82 13.00 11.23
C ILE A 275 5.53 11.71 10.77
N VAL A 276 5.52 11.44 9.46
CA VAL A 276 6.24 10.33 8.84
C VAL A 276 7.22 10.83 7.78
N ALA A 277 8.17 9.98 7.39
CA ALA A 277 9.21 10.34 6.43
C ALA A 277 8.60 10.70 5.06
N ARG A 278 9.19 11.70 4.40
CA ARG A 278 8.83 12.09 3.04
C ARG A 278 9.63 11.26 2.03
N PRO A 279 8.99 10.34 1.28
CA PRO A 279 9.67 9.64 0.19
C PRO A 279 10.08 10.63 -0.91
N GLU A 280 11.28 10.45 -1.45
CA GLU A 280 11.76 11.22 -2.60
C GLU A 280 10.96 10.86 -3.86
N TYR A 281 10.89 11.81 -4.80
CA TYR A 281 10.28 11.56 -6.11
C TYR A 281 11.36 11.13 -7.09
N HIS A 282 11.17 9.96 -7.68
CA HIS A 282 12.02 9.42 -8.72
C HIS A 282 11.28 9.53 -10.07
N PRO A 283 11.85 10.21 -11.09
CA PRO A 283 11.23 10.32 -12.41
C PRO A 283 10.84 8.94 -12.97
N HIS A 284 9.60 8.82 -13.47
CA HIS A 284 9.02 7.58 -14.02
C HIS A 284 8.79 6.43 -13.03
N GLU A 285 9.27 6.53 -11.80
CA GLU A 285 9.12 5.50 -10.78
C GLU A 285 8.06 5.85 -9.72
N GLY A 286 7.86 7.14 -9.45
CA GLY A 286 6.96 7.63 -8.40
C GLY A 286 7.70 7.94 -7.09
N ARG A 287 6.99 7.89 -5.97
CA ARG A 287 7.55 8.12 -4.61
C ARG A 287 7.42 6.87 -3.77
N TYR A 288 8.50 6.42 -3.15
CA TYR A 288 8.48 5.25 -2.27
C TYR A 288 9.70 5.20 -1.34
N LEU A 289 9.62 4.43 -0.26
CA LEU A 289 10.76 3.97 0.53
C LEU A 289 10.83 2.45 0.52
N LYS A 290 12.05 1.91 0.62
CA LYS A 290 12.34 0.47 0.63
C LYS A 290 12.64 0.01 2.06
N SER A 291 12.32 -1.25 2.35
CA SER A 291 12.63 -1.93 3.61
C SER A 291 12.87 -3.41 3.36
N TYR A 292 13.41 -4.09 4.36
CA TYR A 292 13.52 -5.55 4.38
C TYR A 292 12.91 -6.11 5.66
N GLU A 293 12.20 -7.21 5.55
CA GLU A 293 11.54 -7.88 6.68
C GLU A 293 12.16 -9.27 6.83
N ILE A 294 12.63 -9.63 8.03
CA ILE A 294 13.20 -10.95 8.34
C ILE A 294 12.13 -11.86 8.96
#